data_AF-A0A8J8CSZ9-F1
#
_entry.id   AF-A0A8J8CSZ9-F1
#
_cell.length_a   1.000
_cell.length_b   1.000
_cell.length_c   1.000
_cell.angle_alpha   90.00
_cell.angle_beta   90.00
_cell.angle_gamma   90.00
#
_symmetry.space_group_name_H-M   'P 1'
#
loop_
_entity.id
_entity.type
_entity.pdbx_description
1 polymer ?
#
loop_
_entity_poly.entity_id
_entity_poly.type
_entity_poly.pdbx_seq_one_letter_code
_entity_poly.pdbx_strand_id
1 'polypeptide(L)'
;MTEYTVEFVGTGESITVSDKQTILKRCIEEGIAQEYSCRVGMCLACSAEIVEGDVTQPAARGLTDEERENYALTCMARPNSDLKLDRGEYPPSIEDDVDAMGDQAAAADD
;
A
#
# COMPACT_ATOMS: atom_id res chain seq x y z
N MET A 1 -13.43 -19.28 -8.02
CA MET A 1 -12.24 -18.45 -7.73
C MET A 1 -12.57 -17.13 -8.35
N THR A 2 -12.63 -16.09 -7.52
CA THR A 2 -13.07 -14.78 -8.00
C THR A 2 -11.84 -14.01 -8.41
N GLU A 3 -11.94 -13.30 -9.52
CA GLU A 3 -10.85 -12.50 -10.07
C GLU A 3 -11.28 -11.05 -10.09
N TYR A 4 -10.30 -10.19 -9.84
CA TYR A 4 -10.49 -8.75 -9.78
C TYR A 4 -9.42 -8.07 -10.62
N THR A 5 -9.76 -6.90 -11.14
CA THR A 5 -8.85 -6.04 -11.88
C THR A 5 -8.07 -5.18 -10.90
N VAL A 6 -6.75 -5.14 -11.05
CA VAL A 6 -5.88 -4.21 -10.29
C VAL A 6 -5.24 -3.27 -11.29
N GLU A 7 -5.63 -2.00 -11.25
CA GLU A 7 -5.05 -0.91 -12.04
C GLU A 7 -3.94 -0.20 -11.24
N PHE A 8 -2.83 0.12 -11.88
CA PHE A 8 -1.73 0.86 -11.30
C PHE A 8 -1.72 2.32 -11.77
N VAL A 9 -1.79 3.24 -10.81
CA VAL A 9 -1.74 4.68 -11.06
C VAL A 9 -0.38 5.06 -11.67
N GLY A 10 -0.38 6.11 -12.49
CA GLY A 10 0.82 6.66 -13.12
C GLY A 10 1.32 5.88 -14.34
N THR A 11 1.16 4.56 -14.39
CA THR A 11 1.57 3.74 -15.54
C THR A 11 0.43 3.32 -16.45
N GLY A 12 -0.80 3.26 -15.94
CA GLY A 12 -1.97 2.77 -16.69
C GLY A 12 -1.91 1.27 -16.98
N GLU A 13 -1.04 0.53 -16.28
CA GLU A 13 -0.97 -0.93 -16.34
C GLU A 13 -2.09 -1.55 -15.51
N SER A 14 -2.61 -2.69 -15.94
CA SER A 14 -3.60 -3.45 -15.19
C SER A 14 -3.34 -4.94 -15.24
N ILE A 15 -3.62 -5.65 -14.15
CA ILE A 15 -3.55 -7.11 -14.08
C ILE A 15 -4.83 -7.71 -13.49
N THR A 16 -5.16 -8.91 -13.94
CA THR A 16 -6.22 -9.72 -13.32
C THR A 16 -5.61 -10.57 -12.21
N VAL A 17 -6.12 -10.42 -10.99
CA VAL A 17 -5.61 -11.09 -9.78
C VAL A 17 -6.75 -11.86 -9.12
N SER A 18 -6.51 -13.11 -8.74
CA SER A 18 -7.51 -13.87 -7.97
C SER A 18 -7.52 -13.54 -6.49
N ASP A 19 -8.67 -13.73 -5.85
CA ASP A 19 -8.89 -13.63 -4.39
C ASP A 19 -8.00 -14.57 -3.54
N LYS A 20 -7.34 -15.56 -4.16
CA LYS A 20 -6.45 -16.53 -3.51
C LYS A 20 -4.97 -16.29 -3.74
N GLN A 21 -4.61 -15.25 -4.49
CA GLN A 21 -3.23 -14.93 -4.86
C GLN A 21 -2.87 -13.53 -4.39
N THR A 22 -1.63 -13.35 -3.94
CA THR A 22 -1.15 -12.01 -3.57
C THR A 22 -0.86 -11.19 -4.81
N ILE A 23 -1.11 -9.89 -4.72
CA ILE A 23 -0.94 -8.95 -5.84
C ILE A 23 0.51 -8.99 -6.35
N LEU A 24 1.50 -8.98 -5.46
CA LEU A 24 2.92 -9.09 -5.82
C LEU A 24 3.21 -10.37 -6.63
N LYS A 25 2.63 -11.52 -6.24
CA LYS A 25 2.87 -12.77 -6.96
C LYS A 25 2.37 -12.66 -8.39
N ARG A 26 1.19 -12.07 -8.60
CA ARG A 26 0.65 -11.86 -9.95
C ARG A 26 1.46 -10.85 -10.74
N CYS A 27 1.93 -9.75 -10.13
CA CYS A 27 2.85 -8.81 -10.78
C CYS A 27 4.10 -9.50 -11.33
N ILE A 28 4.72 -10.36 -10.52
CA ILE A 28 5.93 -11.10 -10.93
C ILE A 28 5.64 -12.05 -12.09
N GLU A 29 4.51 -12.75 -12.06
CA GLU A 29 4.10 -13.67 -13.13
C GLU A 29 3.84 -12.97 -14.46
N GLU A 30 3.27 -11.77 -14.42
CA GLU A 30 2.97 -10.95 -15.60
C GLU A 30 4.14 -10.07 -16.04
N GLY A 31 5.25 -10.04 -15.28
CA GLY A 31 6.39 -9.19 -15.56
C GLY A 31 6.15 -7.69 -15.28
N ILE A 32 5.15 -7.36 -14.45
CA ILE A 32 4.86 -6.00 -14.02
C ILE A 32 5.86 -5.57 -12.94
N ALA A 33 6.44 -4.38 -13.12
CA ALA A 33 7.34 -3.80 -12.14
C ALA A 33 6.59 -3.53 -10.82
N GLN A 34 7.09 -4.13 -9.74
CA GLN A 34 6.60 -3.90 -8.39
C GLN A 34 7.80 -3.92 -7.45
N GLU A 35 7.88 -2.94 -6.57
CA GLU A 35 8.93 -2.88 -5.56
C GLU A 35 8.65 -3.90 -4.45
N TYR A 36 9.70 -4.57 -3.97
CA TYR A 36 9.62 -5.48 -2.84
C TYR A 36 11.01 -5.79 -2.29
N SER A 37 11.05 -6.22 -1.03
CA SER A 37 12.29 -6.71 -0.40
C SER A 37 12.04 -7.97 0.43
N CYS A 38 11.48 -7.84 1.64
CA CYS A 38 11.42 -8.96 2.59
C CYS A 38 10.42 -10.06 2.21
N ARG A 39 9.34 -9.72 1.46
CA ARG A 39 8.22 -10.61 1.10
C ARG A 39 7.54 -11.33 2.28
N VAL A 40 7.75 -10.84 3.51
CA VAL A 40 7.14 -11.36 4.75
C VAL A 40 6.24 -10.33 5.44
N GLY A 41 5.91 -9.23 4.75
CA GLY A 41 4.92 -8.25 5.21
C GLY A 41 5.40 -7.30 6.32
N MET A 42 6.70 -7.00 6.42
CA MET A 42 7.25 -6.13 7.48
C MET A 42 8.02 -4.90 7.00
N CYS A 43 8.69 -4.95 5.85
CA CYS A 43 9.66 -3.92 5.47
C CYS A 43 9.09 -2.70 4.71
N LEU A 44 7.79 -2.66 4.46
CA LEU A 44 7.08 -1.64 3.66
C LEU A 44 7.54 -1.44 2.21
N ALA A 45 8.66 -2.01 1.77
CA ALA A 45 9.17 -1.88 0.39
C ALA A 45 8.23 -2.34 -0.74
N CYS A 46 7.09 -2.95 -0.43
CA CYS A 46 6.05 -3.32 -1.39
C CYS A 46 4.72 -2.63 -1.09
N SER A 47 4.76 -1.51 -0.38
CA SER A 47 3.58 -0.72 -0.06
C SER A 47 3.00 -0.10 -1.32
N ALA A 48 1.69 0.07 -1.28
CA ALA A 48 0.93 0.81 -2.25
C ALA A 48 -0.25 1.45 -1.53
N GLU A 49 -0.59 2.68 -1.90
CA GLU A 49 -1.82 3.32 -1.46
C GLU A 49 -3.00 2.69 -2.21
N ILE A 50 -4.10 2.47 -1.49
CA ILE A 50 -5.37 2.00 -2.03
C ILE A 50 -6.19 3.23 -2.41
N VAL A 51 -6.18 3.57 -3.70
CA VAL A 51 -6.94 4.71 -4.22
C VAL A 51 -8.42 4.33 -4.37
N GLU A 52 -8.70 3.10 -4.81
CA GLU A 52 -10.05 2.54 -4.91
C GLU A 52 -10.05 1.04 -4.59
N GLY A 53 -11.14 0.58 -3.96
CA GLY A 53 -11.37 -0.83 -3.63
C GLY A 53 -10.83 -1.25 -2.26
N ASP A 54 -10.71 -2.56 -2.02
CA ASP A 54 -10.29 -3.12 -0.74
C ASP A 54 -9.54 -4.45 -0.86
N VAL A 55 -8.64 -4.69 0.09
CA VAL A 55 -7.80 -5.90 0.15
C VAL A 55 -7.94 -6.63 1.47
N THR A 56 -7.70 -7.93 1.45
CA THR A 56 -7.43 -8.71 2.66
C THR A 56 -5.94 -8.99 2.80
N GLN A 57 -5.37 -8.63 3.95
CA GLN A 57 -3.94 -8.77 4.23
C GLN A 57 -3.63 -9.17 5.70
N PRO A 58 -4.21 -10.26 6.24
CA PRO A 58 -4.06 -10.61 7.66
C PRO A 58 -2.62 -10.96 8.08
N ALA A 59 -1.75 -11.26 7.10
CA ALA A 59 -0.34 -11.57 7.32
C ALA A 59 0.60 -10.37 7.17
N ALA A 60 0.11 -9.21 6.67
CA ALA A 60 0.88 -7.97 6.76
C ALA A 60 1.06 -7.63 8.24
N ARG A 61 2.25 -7.26 8.68
CA ARG A 61 2.56 -6.88 10.07
C ARG A 61 3.24 -5.52 10.18
N GLY A 62 3.74 -5.00 9.06
CA GLY A 62 4.35 -3.68 8.99
C GLY A 62 3.36 -2.52 8.99
N LEU A 63 2.05 -2.78 8.86
CA LEU A 63 1.00 -1.77 8.93
C LEU A 63 0.24 -1.88 10.25
N THR A 64 -0.03 -0.73 10.86
CA THR A 64 -1.05 -0.50 11.89
C THR A 64 -2.45 -0.80 11.35
N ASP A 65 -3.45 -0.83 12.23
CA ASP A 65 -4.82 -1.11 11.81
C ASP A 65 -5.42 0.02 10.95
N GLU A 66 -5.09 1.28 11.24
CA GLU A 66 -5.54 2.45 10.47
C GLU A 66 -4.87 2.53 9.09
N GLU A 67 -3.55 2.28 9.02
CA GLU A 67 -2.84 2.26 7.74
C GLU A 67 -3.36 1.16 6.80
N ARG A 68 -3.87 0.03 7.32
CA ARG A 68 -4.42 -1.05 6.48
C ARG A 68 -5.66 -0.66 5.70
N GLU A 69 -6.37 0.38 6.13
CA GLU A 69 -7.56 0.88 5.45
C GLU A 69 -7.18 1.59 4.16
N ASN A 70 -6.01 2.24 4.14
CA ASN A 70 -5.56 3.08 3.03
C ASN A 70 -4.32 2.54 2.30
N TYR A 71 -3.62 1.55 2.86
CA TYR A 71 -2.38 1.00 2.30
C TYR A 71 -2.40 -0.52 2.25
N ALA A 72 -1.81 -1.06 1.19
CA ALA A 72 -1.64 -2.49 0.96
C ALA A 72 -0.17 -2.87 0.92
N LEU A 73 0.24 -3.90 1.67
CA LEU A 73 1.50 -4.59 1.39
C LEU A 73 1.24 -5.62 0.30
N THR A 74 1.56 -5.30 -0.95
CA THR A 74 1.23 -6.13 -2.12
C THR A 74 1.78 -7.56 -2.03
N CYS A 75 2.83 -7.80 -1.22
CA CYS A 75 3.34 -9.15 -0.92
C CYS A 75 2.40 -10.03 -0.07
N MET A 76 1.48 -9.43 0.69
CA MET A 76 0.52 -10.10 1.58
C MET A 76 -0.94 -9.79 1.24
N ALA A 77 -1.20 -8.75 0.44
CA ALA A 77 -2.52 -8.33 0.04
C ALA A 77 -3.10 -9.19 -1.07
N ARG A 78 -4.37 -9.58 -0.90
CA ARG A 78 -5.21 -10.21 -1.92
C ARG A 78 -6.44 -9.33 -2.15
N PRO A 79 -6.88 -9.15 -3.40
CA PRO A 79 -8.05 -8.32 -3.70
C PRO A 79 -9.34 -8.96 -3.18
N ASN A 80 -10.24 -8.13 -2.67
CA ASN A 80 -11.64 -8.50 -2.41
C ASN A 80 -12.63 -7.77 -3.34
N SER A 81 -12.16 -6.77 -4.09
CA SER A 81 -12.87 -5.99 -5.09
C SER A 81 -11.89 -5.56 -6.19
N ASP A 82 -12.40 -4.93 -7.25
CA ASP A 82 -11.52 -4.25 -8.23
C ASP A 82 -10.76 -3.12 -7.52
N LEU A 83 -9.47 -3.00 -7.83
CA LEU A 83 -8.55 -2.12 -7.15
C LEU A 83 -7.95 -1.08 -8.09
N LYS A 84 -7.69 0.10 -7.51
CA LYS A 84 -6.76 1.07 -8.05
C LYS A 84 -5.68 1.33 -7.01
N LEU A 85 -4.43 1.05 -7.37
CA LEU A 85 -3.29 1.14 -6.46
C LEU A 85 -2.26 2.15 -6.96
N ASP A 86 -1.75 2.97 -6.04
CA ASP A 86 -0.55 3.78 -6.29
C ASP A 86 0.67 3.12 -5.65
N ARG A 87 1.68 2.78 -6.44
CA ARG A 87 2.80 1.94 -6.01
C ARG A 87 3.94 2.79 -5.47
N GLY A 88 4.63 2.30 -4.45
CA GLY A 88 5.78 3.01 -3.88
C GLY A 88 5.39 4.10 -2.90
N GLU A 89 4.09 4.30 -2.68
CA GLU A 89 3.57 5.17 -1.63
C GLU A 89 3.67 4.48 -0.27
N TYR A 90 4.27 5.18 0.69
CA TYR A 90 4.45 4.72 2.06
C TYR A 90 3.42 5.38 2.96
N PRO A 91 2.96 4.69 4.02
CA PRO A 91 2.16 5.35 5.03
C PRO A 91 2.94 6.50 5.68
N PRO A 92 2.25 7.57 6.11
CA PRO A 92 2.89 8.72 6.72
C PRO A 92 3.69 8.29 7.95
N SER A 93 4.89 8.85 8.11
CA SER A 93 5.69 8.61 9.31
C SER A 93 5.21 9.54 10.43
N ILE A 94 5.38 9.12 11.69
CA ILE A 94 5.02 9.92 12.89
C ILE A 94 5.67 11.32 12.90
N GLU A 95 6.73 11.53 12.12
CA GLU A 95 7.40 12.83 11.95
C GLU A 95 6.60 13.82 11.07
N ASP A 96 5.69 13.36 10.21
CA ASP A 96 4.82 14.25 9.42
C ASP A 96 3.66 14.82 10.26
N ASP A 97 3.20 14.10 11.29
CA ASP A 97 2.14 14.56 12.21
C ASP A 97 2.58 15.69 13.15
N VAL A 98 3.89 15.80 13.46
CA VAL A 98 4.40 16.85 14.36
C VAL A 98 4.46 18.23 13.70
N ASP A 99 4.56 18.32 12.36
CA ASP A 99 4.60 19.59 11.65
C ASP A 99 3.20 20.25 11.56
N ALA A 100 2.13 19.44 11.55
CA ALA A 100 0.75 19.93 11.51
C ALA A 100 0.27 20.60 12.83
N MET A 101 1.01 20.46 13.93
CA MET A 101 0.70 21.04 15.25
C MET A 101 1.76 22.05 15.75
N GLY A 102 2.71 22.46 14.89
CA GLY A 102 3.87 23.26 15.27
C GLY A 102 3.77 24.79 15.11
N ASP A 103 2.65 25.35 14.65
CA ASP A 103 2.48 26.82 14.59
C ASP A 103 1.76 27.34 15.84
N GLN A 104 2.51 27.47 16.94
CA GLN A 104 2.29 28.51 17.96
C GLN A 104 3.42 28.51 19.00
N ALA A 105 3.94 29.71 19.24
CA ALA A 105 4.84 30.14 20.31
C ALA A 105 6.35 30.02 20.07
N ALA A 106 6.87 30.99 19.32
CA ALA A 106 8.15 31.62 19.65
C ALA A 106 8.07 33.12 19.34
N ALA A 107 7.35 33.86 20.20
CA ALA A 107 7.55 35.31 20.32
C ALA A 107 8.68 35.53 21.35
N ALA A 108 9.68 36.30 20.92
CA ALA A 108 11.01 36.49 21.48
C ALA A 108 11.08 36.95 22.96
N ASP A 109 12.13 36.50 23.65
CA ASP A 109 12.64 36.95 24.94
C ASP A 109 13.74 38.01 24.70
N ASP A 110 13.77 39.06 25.53
CA ASP A 110 14.70 40.22 25.55
C ASP A 110 15.99 39.90 26.31
#